data_AF-A0A8K0BUQ6-F1
#
_entry.id   AF-A0A8K0BUQ6-F1
#
_cell.length_a   1.000
_cell.length_b   1.000
_cell.length_c   1.000
_cell.angle_alpha   90.00
_cell.angle_beta   90.00
_cell.angle_gamma   90.00
#
_symmetry.space_group_name_H-M   'P 1'
#
loop_
_entity.id
_entity.type
_entity.pdbx_description
1 polymer ?
#
loop_
_entity_poly.entity_id
_entity_poly.type
_entity_poly.pdbx_seq_one_letter_code
_entity_poly.pdbx_strand_id
1 'polypeptide(L)'
;QALSEIAGMGGGGGDLQEIRARPLTERKVDMHGFCNPSDFQRSPYLSARGNIANIFRGSTEEGYKAYHADKYDEDKNPNGIINFGTSENKLCFDLMSKRLTQTDMNLMEPPLLQYPDWKGHMFLREEVARFLTYYCKAPAPLKAENVIVLNGCGSLFSALATVLCDPGEAVLIATPFYGGITQSVFLYGNVKLVYAYLDSKITGTSTRPFQLTVEKLEKALQDARAEGVTVRALILLNPQNPLGDIYSLSELRDYLEFAKRHELHVIVDEIYMLSVFDESATFHSVLGMDRLPDPQRTHVMWGISKDFAVSGIRFGTLYTENQDVANAVASLCYFHGVCGPVQHKVAQLLRDRGESVAPYWINQVYLRANHARLKAAHTYVTDELKTLGVPFLNRNAGFFVWIDFRKYLRTGTFEEEMLLWRRFLDNKVLLSCGKAFECSEPGWFRIIFADKTHRLQLGMQRIRKVLEEREQEILAEEKEQPCQSEQDGKADSTDEVIFVSRHQEPTCAGSSNLGDLIGLLQQQMRSSDWLQKNTAEQFA
;
A
#
# COMPACT_ATOMS: atom_id res chain seq x y z
N GLN A 1 9.09 -9.96 -48.43
CA GLN A 1 10.44 -9.37 -48.53
C GLN A 1 10.72 -8.70 -47.17
N ALA A 2 11.12 -9.41 -46.12
CA ALA A 2 12.40 -10.10 -45.95
C ALA A 2 12.24 -11.32 -45.02
N LEU A 3 12.18 -12.52 -45.62
CA LEU A 3 12.30 -13.83 -44.94
C LEU A 3 12.89 -14.85 -45.93
N SER A 4 13.93 -14.46 -46.69
CA SER A 4 14.54 -15.33 -47.70
C SER A 4 16.06 -15.14 -47.87
N GLU A 5 16.75 -14.58 -46.89
CA GLU A 5 18.22 -14.54 -46.89
C GLU A 5 18.70 -14.99 -45.52
N ILE A 6 18.95 -16.30 -45.40
CA ILE A 6 20.09 -16.96 -44.74
C ILE A 6 19.86 -18.45 -44.99
N ALA A 7 20.11 -18.86 -46.23
CA ALA A 7 20.30 -20.24 -46.63
C ALA A 7 21.37 -20.21 -47.72
N GLY A 8 22.62 -20.51 -47.36
CA GLY A 8 23.68 -20.72 -48.33
C GLY A 8 25.02 -20.08 -48.02
N MET A 9 25.65 -20.45 -46.89
CA MET A 9 27.10 -20.68 -46.88
C MET A 9 27.37 -21.84 -45.92
N GLY A 10 27.64 -23.01 -46.50
CA GLY A 10 28.05 -24.19 -45.78
C GLY A 10 29.57 -24.24 -45.57
N GLY A 11 29.97 -25.03 -44.56
CA GLY A 11 31.29 -25.65 -44.51
C GLY A 11 32.18 -25.20 -43.35
N GLY A 12 32.16 -25.97 -42.26
CA GLY A 12 33.13 -25.86 -41.18
C GLY A 12 32.71 -26.68 -39.96
N GLY A 13 32.92 -27.99 -40.01
CA GLY A 13 32.72 -28.88 -38.86
C GLY A 13 33.74 -28.62 -37.76
N GLY A 14 33.27 -28.62 -36.52
CA GLY A 14 34.09 -28.53 -35.31
C GLY A 14 33.22 -28.54 -34.05
N ASP A 15 33.21 -29.68 -33.36
CA ASP A 15 32.79 -29.97 -31.99
C ASP A 15 31.95 -28.95 -31.22
N LEU A 16 30.64 -29.21 -31.16
CA LEU A 16 29.74 -28.71 -30.12
C LEU A 16 29.82 -29.64 -28.89
N GLN A 17 30.73 -29.33 -27.97
CA GLN A 17 30.63 -29.84 -26.60
C GLN A 17 29.43 -29.21 -25.89
N GLU A 18 28.65 -30.06 -25.24
CA GLU A 18 27.45 -29.78 -24.45
C GLU A 18 27.62 -28.59 -23.48
N ILE A 19 26.97 -27.47 -23.76
CA ILE A 19 26.53 -26.55 -22.71
C ILE A 19 25.25 -27.14 -22.13
N ARG A 20 25.41 -27.98 -21.09
CA ARG A 20 24.30 -28.43 -20.24
C ARG A 20 23.60 -27.20 -19.65
N ALA A 21 22.45 -26.84 -20.20
CA ALA A 21 21.49 -25.97 -19.55
C ALA A 21 21.12 -26.57 -18.19
N ARG A 22 21.45 -25.86 -17.10
CA ARG A 22 20.95 -26.21 -15.76
C ARG A 22 19.42 -26.06 -15.77
N PRO A 23 18.65 -27.01 -15.20
CA PRO A 23 17.21 -26.87 -15.13
C PRO A 23 16.83 -25.69 -14.24
N LEU A 24 15.87 -24.88 -14.68
CA LEU A 24 15.18 -23.84 -13.92
C LEU A 24 14.24 -24.47 -12.87
N THR A 25 14.78 -25.28 -11.97
CA THR A 25 14.02 -25.89 -10.87
C THR A 25 14.56 -25.41 -9.53
N GLU A 26 13.64 -24.85 -8.74
CA GLU A 26 13.74 -24.57 -7.31
C GLU A 26 14.59 -23.38 -6.87
N ARG A 27 14.18 -22.17 -7.28
CA ARG A 27 14.14 -21.06 -6.31
C ARG A 27 12.74 -21.02 -5.73
N LYS A 28 12.58 -21.45 -4.48
CA LYS A 28 11.34 -21.23 -3.71
C LYS A 28 11.05 -19.73 -3.78
N VAL A 29 9.98 -19.36 -4.49
CA VAL A 29 9.46 -18.00 -4.47
C VAL A 29 8.83 -17.84 -3.10
N ASP A 30 9.57 -17.21 -2.19
CA ASP A 30 9.07 -16.96 -0.86
C ASP A 30 8.02 -15.83 -0.95
N MET A 31 6.75 -16.24 -0.94
CA MET A 31 5.56 -15.38 -1.05
C MET A 31 5.07 -14.96 0.35
N HIS A 32 5.98 -14.85 1.33
CA HIS A 32 5.62 -14.46 2.68
C HIS A 32 5.23 -12.98 2.70
N GLY A 33 3.93 -12.71 2.69
CA GLY A 33 3.35 -11.38 2.93
C GLY A 33 1.85 -11.33 2.67
N PHE A 34 1.40 -11.81 1.50
CA PHE A 34 0.04 -11.49 1.05
C PHE A 34 -1.01 -12.61 1.23
N CYS A 35 -0.61 -13.87 1.23
CA CYS A 35 -1.49 -15.03 1.42
C CYS A 35 -0.65 -16.24 1.84
N ASN A 36 -1.18 -17.12 2.68
CA ASN A 36 -0.56 -18.42 2.90
C ASN A 36 -0.70 -19.22 1.59
N PRO A 37 0.39 -19.56 0.88
CA PRO A 37 0.29 -20.22 -0.42
C PRO A 37 -0.36 -21.60 -0.35
N SER A 38 -0.45 -22.19 0.85
CA SER A 38 -1.10 -23.47 1.14
C SER A 38 -2.60 -23.46 0.87
N ASP A 39 -3.27 -22.31 0.96
CA ASP A 39 -4.73 -22.24 0.96
C ASP A 39 -5.30 -22.01 -0.45
N PHE A 40 -4.45 -21.70 -1.43
CA PHE A 40 -4.87 -21.48 -2.81
C PHE A 40 -4.63 -22.72 -3.67
N GLN A 41 -5.71 -23.40 -4.02
CA GLN A 41 -5.69 -24.48 -4.99
C GLN A 41 -5.30 -23.92 -6.37
N ARG A 42 -4.14 -24.35 -6.89
CA ARG A 42 -3.71 -23.97 -8.24
C ARG A 42 -4.70 -24.54 -9.26
N SER A 43 -5.23 -23.66 -10.10
CA SER A 43 -6.04 -24.05 -11.25
C SER A 43 -5.13 -24.66 -12.32
N PRO A 44 -5.41 -25.91 -12.76
CA PRO A 44 -4.68 -26.52 -13.88
C PRO A 44 -4.97 -25.81 -15.21
N TYR A 45 -6.02 -24.98 -15.27
CA TYR A 45 -6.41 -24.22 -16.46
C TYR A 45 -5.63 -22.91 -16.62
N LEU A 46 -4.82 -22.52 -15.63
CA LEU A 46 -4.06 -21.27 -15.64
C LEU A 46 -2.56 -21.54 -15.67
N SER A 47 -1.80 -20.66 -16.33
CA SER A 47 -0.34 -20.64 -16.21
C SER A 47 0.09 -20.37 -14.76
N ALA A 48 1.37 -20.55 -14.44
CA ALA A 48 1.90 -20.19 -13.13
C ALA A 48 1.64 -18.70 -12.80
N ARG A 49 1.84 -17.80 -13.77
CA ARG A 49 1.52 -16.37 -13.63
C ARG A 49 0.02 -16.11 -13.48
N GLY A 50 -0.83 -16.85 -14.20
CA GLY A 50 -2.28 -16.74 -14.06
C GLY A 50 -2.76 -17.19 -12.67
N ASN A 51 -2.18 -18.28 -12.13
CA ASN A 51 -2.44 -18.73 -10.78
C ASN A 51 -1.97 -17.70 -9.74
N ILE A 52 -0.78 -17.13 -9.92
CA ILE A 52 -0.29 -16.01 -9.09
C ILE A 52 -1.24 -14.82 -9.12
N ALA A 53 -1.71 -14.41 -10.31
CA ALA A 53 -2.68 -13.32 -10.44
C ALA A 53 -3.99 -13.62 -9.69
N ASN A 54 -4.35 -14.90 -9.56
CA ASN A 54 -5.49 -15.33 -8.78
C ASN A 54 -5.27 -15.24 -7.26
N ILE A 55 -4.02 -15.30 -6.76
CA ILE A 55 -3.71 -15.19 -5.32
C ILE A 55 -3.98 -13.77 -4.80
N PHE A 56 -3.76 -12.73 -5.61
CA PHE A 56 -4.07 -11.34 -5.24
C PHE A 56 -5.57 -11.09 -4.97
N ARG A 57 -6.43 -12.11 -5.13
CA ARG A 57 -7.85 -12.12 -4.76
C ARG A 57 -8.15 -12.41 -3.27
N GLY A 58 -7.13 -12.69 -2.45
CA GLY A 58 -7.28 -13.34 -1.13
C GLY A 58 -7.94 -12.53 -0.01
N SER A 59 -7.25 -11.57 0.61
CA SER A 59 -7.68 -11.00 1.91
C SER A 59 -8.41 -9.65 1.82
N THR A 60 -7.96 -8.73 0.96
CA THR A 60 -8.61 -7.41 0.77
C THR A 60 -9.86 -7.48 -0.11
N GLU A 61 -10.01 -8.53 -0.91
CA GLU A 61 -11.19 -8.73 -1.76
C GLU A 61 -12.37 -9.31 -0.99
N GLU A 62 -12.17 -10.03 0.12
CA GLU A 62 -13.27 -10.58 0.94
C GLU A 62 -14.23 -9.46 1.38
N GLY A 63 -13.70 -8.44 2.05
CA GLY A 63 -14.49 -7.29 2.49
C GLY A 63 -15.08 -6.51 1.32
N TYR A 64 -14.35 -6.37 0.21
CA TYR A 64 -14.84 -5.66 -0.97
C TYR A 64 -15.97 -6.41 -1.69
N LYS A 65 -15.88 -7.75 -1.80
CA LYS A 65 -16.95 -8.62 -2.31
C LYS A 65 -18.17 -8.57 -1.41
N ALA A 66 -17.99 -8.68 -0.09
CA ALA A 66 -19.06 -8.57 0.89
C ALA A 66 -19.78 -7.21 0.75
N TYR A 67 -19.01 -6.12 0.65
CA TYR A 67 -19.56 -4.79 0.41
C TYR A 67 -20.40 -4.70 -0.87
N HIS A 68 -19.94 -5.24 -1.99
CA HIS A 68 -20.71 -5.21 -3.24
C HIS A 68 -21.95 -6.09 -3.22
N ALA A 69 -21.92 -7.20 -2.47
CA ALA A 69 -23.07 -8.08 -2.29
C ALA A 69 -24.15 -7.47 -1.37
N ASP A 70 -23.75 -6.63 -0.40
CA ASP A 70 -24.63 -6.05 0.61
C ASP A 70 -24.34 -4.56 0.82
N LYS A 71 -24.38 -3.77 -0.25
CA LYS A 71 -24.03 -2.35 -0.21
C LYS A 71 -25.07 -1.54 0.56
N TYR A 72 -24.62 -0.70 1.49
CA TYR A 72 -25.48 0.30 2.12
C TYR A 72 -26.06 1.27 1.09
N ASP A 73 -27.36 1.47 1.16
CA ASP A 73 -28.11 2.47 0.41
C ASP A 73 -29.20 3.04 1.34
N GLU A 74 -29.33 4.37 1.35
CA GLU A 74 -30.23 5.09 2.26
C GLU A 74 -31.69 4.62 2.13
N ASP A 75 -32.12 4.31 0.90
CA ASP A 75 -33.50 3.97 0.58
C ASP A 75 -33.68 2.47 0.33
N LYS A 76 -32.73 1.83 -0.34
CA LYS A 76 -32.85 0.45 -0.83
C LYS A 76 -32.29 -0.59 0.13
N ASN A 77 -31.28 -0.24 0.91
CA ASN A 77 -30.61 -1.16 1.82
C ASN A 77 -29.98 -0.44 3.02
N PRO A 78 -30.81 0.09 3.94
CA PRO A 78 -30.31 0.87 5.09
C PRO A 78 -29.49 0.03 6.08
N ASN A 79 -29.59 -1.30 6.00
CA ASN A 79 -28.84 -2.24 6.83
C ASN A 79 -27.57 -2.77 6.15
N GLY A 80 -27.29 -2.35 4.92
CA GLY A 80 -26.10 -2.77 4.19
C GLY A 80 -24.79 -2.22 4.77
N ILE A 81 -23.69 -2.71 4.22
CA ILE A 81 -22.31 -2.40 4.60
C ILE A 81 -21.93 -0.99 4.14
N ILE A 82 -21.48 -0.16 5.09
CA ILE A 82 -20.85 1.13 4.81
C ILE A 82 -19.36 0.91 4.53
N ASN A 83 -18.86 1.45 3.42
CA ASN A 83 -17.48 1.25 2.99
C ASN A 83 -16.60 2.45 3.35
N PHE A 84 -15.83 2.29 4.43
CA PHE A 84 -14.74 3.17 4.83
C PHE A 84 -13.35 2.54 4.61
N GLY A 85 -13.26 1.42 3.89
CA GLY A 85 -12.00 0.76 3.56
C GLY A 85 -11.44 1.21 2.21
N THR A 86 -12.30 1.59 1.26
CA THR A 86 -11.88 1.95 -0.10
C THR A 86 -11.57 3.43 -0.19
N SER A 87 -10.32 3.78 -0.52
CA SER A 87 -9.86 5.17 -0.65
C SER A 87 -10.48 5.87 -1.86
N GLU A 88 -11.72 6.33 -1.68
CA GLU A 88 -12.50 7.17 -2.59
C GLU A 88 -12.97 8.43 -1.88
N ASN A 89 -12.80 9.57 -2.55
CA ASN A 89 -13.40 10.82 -2.11
C ASN A 89 -14.78 10.96 -2.74
N LYS A 90 -15.84 10.95 -1.92
CA LYS A 90 -17.24 11.07 -2.38
C LYS A 90 -17.85 12.43 -2.05
N LEU A 91 -17.09 13.31 -1.42
CA LEU A 91 -17.58 14.60 -0.90
C LEU A 91 -17.90 15.61 -2.00
N CYS A 92 -17.29 15.48 -3.18
CA CYS A 92 -17.41 16.45 -4.27
C CYS A 92 -18.03 15.89 -5.56
N PHE A 93 -18.77 14.78 -5.46
CA PHE A 93 -19.47 14.20 -6.61
C PHE A 93 -20.50 15.14 -7.23
N ASP A 94 -21.15 15.99 -6.44
CA ASP A 94 -22.07 17.03 -6.92
C ASP A 94 -21.37 18.03 -7.85
N LEU A 95 -20.23 18.56 -7.43
CA LEU A 95 -19.45 19.53 -8.21
C LEU A 95 -18.86 18.90 -9.46
N MET A 96 -18.27 17.71 -9.30
CA MET A 96 -17.60 17.03 -10.39
C MET A 96 -18.59 16.48 -11.41
N SER A 97 -19.72 15.92 -11.00
CA SER A 97 -20.78 15.51 -11.92
C SER A 97 -21.30 16.70 -12.72
N LYS A 98 -21.52 17.85 -12.07
CA LYS A 98 -21.94 19.08 -12.77
C LYS A 98 -20.90 19.57 -13.77
N ARG A 99 -19.61 19.52 -13.44
CA ARG A 99 -18.52 19.93 -14.36
C ARG A 99 -18.41 18.97 -15.54
N LEU A 100 -18.36 17.66 -15.29
CA LEU A 100 -18.12 16.64 -16.32
C LEU A 100 -19.27 16.48 -17.33
N THR A 101 -20.47 16.96 -17.01
CA THR A 101 -21.63 16.97 -17.92
C THR A 101 -21.78 18.25 -18.73
N GLN A 102 -20.88 19.24 -18.57
CA GLN A 102 -20.88 20.43 -19.43
C GLN A 102 -20.56 20.07 -20.89
N THR A 103 -21.01 20.91 -21.83
CA THR A 103 -20.92 20.64 -23.28
C THR A 103 -19.47 20.61 -23.78
N ASP A 104 -18.61 21.50 -23.28
CA ASP A 104 -17.17 21.55 -23.58
C ASP A 104 -16.44 20.26 -23.20
N MET A 105 -16.88 19.59 -22.14
CA MET A 105 -16.32 18.33 -21.65
C MET A 105 -16.72 17.13 -22.52
N ASN A 106 -17.75 17.22 -23.35
CA ASN A 106 -18.34 16.07 -24.06
C ASN A 106 -18.14 16.15 -25.58
N LEU A 107 -17.19 16.96 -26.05
CA LEU A 107 -16.89 17.12 -27.46
C LEU A 107 -16.25 15.85 -28.05
N MET A 108 -16.70 15.46 -29.25
CA MET A 108 -16.23 14.29 -29.99
C MET A 108 -15.80 14.70 -31.40
N GLU A 109 -14.55 15.13 -31.54
CA GLU A 109 -13.96 15.50 -32.84
C GLU A 109 -13.25 14.31 -33.50
N PRO A 110 -13.17 14.24 -34.84
CA PRO A 110 -12.52 13.13 -35.54
C PRO A 110 -11.10 12.76 -35.06
N PRO A 111 -10.20 13.70 -34.70
CA PRO A 111 -8.88 13.34 -34.17
C PRO A 111 -8.91 12.56 -32.85
N LEU A 112 -9.95 12.70 -32.03
CA LEU A 112 -10.12 11.96 -30.78
C LEU A 112 -10.52 10.49 -30.99
N LEU A 113 -10.91 10.14 -32.22
CA LEU A 113 -11.26 8.78 -32.62
C LEU A 113 -10.07 7.99 -33.18
N GLN A 114 -8.92 8.65 -33.33
CA GLN A 114 -7.69 8.07 -33.87
C GLN A 114 -6.70 7.74 -32.75
N TYR A 115 -5.70 6.92 -33.07
CA TYR A 115 -4.62 6.65 -32.13
C TYR A 115 -3.81 7.93 -31.87
N PRO A 116 -3.57 8.29 -30.59
CA PRO A 116 -2.66 9.38 -30.24
C PRO A 116 -1.20 8.96 -30.40
N ASP A 117 -0.30 9.93 -30.23
CA ASP A 117 1.06 9.63 -29.77
C ASP A 117 0.99 8.72 -28.53
N TRP A 118 1.87 7.70 -28.46
CA TRP A 118 1.90 6.75 -27.36
C TRP A 118 2.22 7.38 -25.99
N LYS A 119 2.72 8.62 -25.95
CA LYS A 119 2.83 9.40 -24.69
C LYS A 119 1.49 10.04 -24.27
N GLY A 120 0.49 10.06 -25.15
CA GLY A 120 -0.76 10.83 -25.04
C GLY A 120 -0.82 11.98 -26.04
N HIS A 121 -2.03 12.47 -26.32
CA HIS A 121 -2.23 13.63 -27.18
C HIS A 121 -1.45 14.84 -26.65
N MET A 122 -0.79 15.56 -27.55
CA MET A 122 0.02 16.73 -27.21
C MET A 122 -0.79 17.77 -26.42
N PHE A 123 -2.02 18.06 -26.85
CA PHE A 123 -2.87 19.04 -26.15
C PHE A 123 -3.06 18.68 -24.67
N LEU A 124 -3.19 17.40 -24.32
CA LEU A 124 -3.35 16.98 -22.93
C LEU A 124 -2.02 17.09 -22.19
N ARG A 125 -0.92 16.65 -22.80
CA ARG A 125 0.42 16.70 -22.19
C ARG A 125 0.83 18.13 -21.85
N GLU A 126 0.51 19.10 -22.70
CA GLU A 126 0.70 20.51 -22.42
C GLU A 126 -0.13 20.99 -21.22
N GLU A 127 -1.40 20.60 -21.14
CA GLU A 127 -2.27 20.95 -20.01
C GLU A 127 -1.74 20.36 -18.69
N VAL A 128 -1.29 19.11 -18.71
CA VAL A 128 -0.66 18.45 -17.56
C VAL A 128 0.62 19.16 -17.15
N ALA A 129 1.51 19.48 -18.08
CA ALA A 129 2.76 20.17 -17.78
C ALA A 129 2.52 21.55 -17.14
N ARG A 130 1.58 22.34 -17.67
CA ARG A 130 1.17 23.62 -17.09
C ARG A 130 0.54 23.46 -15.70
N PHE A 131 -0.33 22.45 -15.55
CA PHE A 131 -0.98 22.15 -14.27
C PHE A 131 0.03 21.79 -13.19
N LEU A 132 0.94 20.86 -13.48
CA LEU A 132 2.01 20.47 -12.56
C LEU A 132 2.95 21.63 -12.27
N THR A 133 3.31 22.44 -13.27
CA THR A 133 4.12 23.65 -13.06
C THR A 133 3.51 24.54 -11.98
N TYR A 134 2.20 24.80 -12.07
CA TYR A 134 1.48 25.65 -11.13
C TYR A 134 1.34 25.02 -9.74
N TYR A 135 0.79 23.81 -9.63
CA TYR A 135 0.45 23.20 -8.34
C TYR A 135 1.66 22.64 -7.59
N CYS A 136 2.66 22.12 -8.32
CA CYS A 136 3.92 21.69 -7.72
C CYS A 136 4.84 22.88 -7.40
N LYS A 137 4.47 24.10 -7.83
CA LYS A 137 5.29 25.32 -7.71
C LYS A 137 6.67 25.13 -8.34
N ALA A 138 6.71 24.54 -9.53
CA ALA A 138 7.97 24.29 -10.22
C ALA A 138 8.70 25.62 -10.50
N PRO A 139 10.03 25.69 -10.28
CA PRO A 139 10.80 26.92 -10.46
C PRO A 139 10.87 27.37 -11.93
N ALA A 140 10.62 26.47 -12.87
CA ALA A 140 10.54 26.74 -14.30
C ALA A 140 9.37 25.96 -14.93
N PRO A 141 8.85 26.41 -16.09
CA PRO A 141 7.83 25.67 -16.82
C PRO A 141 8.26 24.25 -17.16
N LEU A 142 7.44 23.28 -16.75
CA LEU A 142 7.63 21.87 -17.08
C LEU A 142 7.34 21.62 -18.56
N LYS A 143 8.07 20.66 -19.13
CA LYS A 143 8.04 20.34 -20.57
C LYS A 143 7.00 19.27 -20.89
N ALA A 144 6.18 19.49 -21.92
CA ALA A 144 5.15 18.52 -22.33
C ALA A 144 5.76 17.24 -22.92
N GLU A 145 7.00 17.29 -23.41
CA GLU A 145 7.75 16.15 -23.93
C GLU A 145 8.15 15.15 -22.84
N ASN A 146 8.23 15.64 -21.60
CA ASN A 146 8.56 14.87 -20.39
C ASN A 146 7.32 14.26 -19.72
N VAL A 147 6.13 14.48 -20.29
CA VAL A 147 4.85 13.98 -19.77
C VAL A 147 4.42 12.73 -20.53
N ILE A 148 4.03 11.69 -19.79
CA ILE A 148 3.47 10.45 -20.32
C ILE A 148 2.17 10.14 -19.57
N VAL A 149 1.10 9.81 -20.28
CA VAL A 149 -0.22 9.53 -19.68
C VAL A 149 -0.58 8.06 -19.83
N LEU A 150 -0.99 7.42 -18.73
CA LEU A 150 -1.50 6.04 -18.71
C LEU A 150 -2.85 5.98 -17.97
N ASN A 151 -3.51 4.82 -18.02
CA ASN A 151 -4.83 4.57 -17.45
C ASN A 151 -4.85 4.42 -15.90
N GLY A 152 -4.16 5.34 -15.22
CA GLY A 152 -4.06 5.49 -13.76
C GLY A 152 -2.69 5.14 -13.18
N CYS A 153 -2.45 5.55 -11.93
CA CYS A 153 -1.16 5.35 -11.26
C CYS A 153 -0.76 3.88 -11.05
N GLY A 154 -1.73 2.95 -10.92
CA GLY A 154 -1.40 1.51 -10.86
C GLY A 154 -0.71 1.00 -12.14
N SER A 155 -1.14 1.49 -13.30
CA SER A 155 -0.49 1.17 -14.57
C SER A 155 0.88 1.84 -14.70
N LEU A 156 1.05 3.04 -14.13
CA LEU A 156 2.37 3.68 -14.05
C LEU A 156 3.34 2.89 -13.18
N PHE A 157 2.93 2.40 -12.01
CA PHE A 157 3.75 1.49 -11.20
C PHE A 157 4.12 0.23 -11.96
N SER A 158 3.16 -0.38 -12.68
CA SER A 158 3.40 -1.58 -13.49
C SER A 158 4.40 -1.32 -14.61
N ALA A 159 4.25 -0.19 -15.31
CA ALA A 159 5.13 0.20 -16.41
C ALA A 159 6.55 0.55 -15.92
N LEU A 160 6.67 1.35 -14.86
CA LEU A 160 7.97 1.72 -14.28
C LEU A 160 8.69 0.51 -13.71
N ALA A 161 7.99 -0.41 -13.02
CA ALA A 161 8.59 -1.65 -12.55
C ALA A 161 9.15 -2.48 -13.72
N THR A 162 8.39 -2.58 -14.82
CA THR A 162 8.81 -3.33 -16.02
C THR A 162 10.00 -2.66 -16.74
N VAL A 163 10.08 -1.33 -16.72
CA VAL A 163 11.13 -0.57 -17.43
C VAL A 163 12.41 -0.45 -16.61
N LEU A 164 12.31 -0.34 -15.28
CA LEU A 164 13.45 -0.02 -14.41
C LEU A 164 14.10 -1.24 -13.76
N CYS A 165 13.44 -2.40 -13.77
CA CYS A 165 13.88 -3.60 -13.07
C CYS A 165 13.81 -4.82 -14.00
N ASP A 166 14.80 -5.70 -13.86
CA ASP A 166 14.75 -7.07 -14.40
C ASP A 166 13.88 -7.97 -13.49
N PRO A 167 13.30 -9.06 -14.03
CA PRO A 167 12.55 -10.03 -13.24
C PRO A 167 13.36 -10.58 -12.06
N GLY A 168 12.80 -10.46 -10.85
CA GLY A 168 13.44 -10.90 -9.61
C GLY A 168 14.27 -9.82 -8.88
N GLU A 169 14.51 -8.67 -9.51
CA GLU A 169 15.01 -7.47 -8.81
C GLU A 169 13.91 -6.84 -7.95
N ALA A 170 14.27 -5.83 -7.16
CA ALA A 170 13.38 -5.24 -6.17
C ALA A 170 13.36 -3.70 -6.17
N VAL A 171 12.31 -3.18 -5.55
CA VAL A 171 12.10 -1.76 -5.29
C VAL A 171 11.94 -1.53 -3.79
N LEU A 172 12.68 -0.58 -3.23
CA LEU A 172 12.61 -0.19 -1.83
C LEU A 172 11.39 0.69 -1.59
N ILE A 173 10.65 0.44 -0.50
CA ILE A 173 9.49 1.23 -0.08
C ILE A 173 9.35 1.21 1.45
N ALA A 174 8.84 2.28 2.02
CA ALA A 174 8.56 2.35 3.46
C ALA A 174 7.21 1.70 3.81
N THR A 175 7.12 0.99 4.95
CA THR A 175 5.85 0.42 5.45
C THR A 175 5.29 1.21 6.64
N PRO A 176 3.96 1.35 6.80
CA PRO A 176 2.91 0.78 5.96
C PRO A 176 2.73 1.54 4.65
N PHE A 177 2.28 0.89 3.57
CA PHE A 177 1.99 1.52 2.28
C PHE A 177 0.72 0.95 1.62
N TYR A 178 0.19 1.63 0.60
CA TYR A 178 -0.94 1.12 -0.17
C TYR A 178 -0.62 -0.22 -0.86
N GLY A 179 -1.16 -1.34 -0.33
CA GLY A 179 -0.85 -2.70 -0.79
C GLY A 179 -1.11 -3.00 -2.28
N GLY A 180 -1.90 -2.18 -2.99
CA GLY A 180 -2.06 -2.29 -4.45
C GLY A 180 -0.77 -2.04 -5.24
N ILE A 181 0.23 -1.38 -4.64
CA ILE A 181 1.55 -1.20 -5.24
C ILE A 181 2.23 -2.55 -5.44
N THR A 182 2.18 -3.46 -4.45
CA THR A 182 2.75 -4.81 -4.55
C THR A 182 2.21 -5.54 -5.79
N GLN A 183 0.89 -5.54 -5.94
CA GLN A 183 0.25 -6.17 -7.10
C GLN A 183 0.72 -5.53 -8.42
N SER A 184 0.80 -4.19 -8.44
CA SER A 184 1.17 -3.44 -9.65
C SER A 184 2.60 -3.75 -10.11
N VAL A 185 3.57 -3.74 -9.20
CA VAL A 185 4.97 -4.00 -9.56
C VAL A 185 5.23 -5.49 -9.87
N PHE A 186 4.49 -6.39 -9.24
CA PHE A 186 4.74 -7.83 -9.35
C PHE A 186 4.11 -8.46 -10.59
N LEU A 187 2.85 -8.16 -10.93
CA LEU A 187 2.12 -8.91 -11.96
C LEU A 187 2.73 -8.80 -13.37
N TYR A 188 3.20 -7.60 -13.73
CA TYR A 188 3.83 -7.34 -15.02
C TYR A 188 5.35 -7.55 -14.96
N GLY A 189 6.03 -6.94 -14.00
CA GLY A 189 7.49 -6.92 -13.94
C GLY A 189 8.14 -8.08 -13.17
N ASN A 190 7.37 -8.88 -12.41
CA ASN A 190 7.92 -9.85 -11.45
C ASN A 190 8.95 -9.20 -10.50
N VAL A 191 8.66 -7.96 -10.10
CA VAL A 191 9.50 -7.14 -9.24
C VAL A 191 9.02 -7.28 -7.79
N LYS A 192 9.98 -7.46 -6.88
CA LYS A 192 9.71 -7.58 -5.44
C LYS A 192 9.76 -6.21 -4.75
N LEU A 193 9.23 -6.14 -3.54
CA LEU A 193 9.42 -4.99 -2.67
C LEU A 193 10.39 -5.34 -1.55
N VAL A 194 11.29 -4.41 -1.24
CA VAL A 194 12.12 -4.41 -0.03
C VAL A 194 11.54 -3.36 0.90
N TYR A 195 11.40 -3.69 2.18
CA TYR A 195 10.70 -2.86 3.14
C TYR A 195 11.65 -2.08 4.05
N ALA A 196 11.49 -0.76 4.08
CA ALA A 196 11.97 0.06 5.18
C ALA A 196 10.87 0.16 6.24
N TYR A 197 10.97 -0.66 7.28
CA TYR A 197 9.97 -0.72 8.33
C TYR A 197 9.92 0.56 9.16
N LEU A 198 8.72 1.10 9.34
CA LEU A 198 8.48 2.28 10.18
C LEU A 198 7.76 1.85 11.47
N ASP A 199 8.11 2.52 12.56
CA ASP A 199 7.67 2.16 13.90
C ASP A 199 6.64 3.17 14.41
N SER A 200 5.60 2.69 15.09
CA SER A 200 4.62 3.58 15.74
C SER A 200 5.20 4.33 16.93
N LYS A 201 6.19 3.74 17.59
CA LYS A 201 6.96 4.39 18.66
C LYS A 201 8.06 5.24 18.04
N ILE A 202 8.34 6.38 18.67
CA ILE A 202 9.46 7.24 18.28
C ILE A 202 10.75 6.56 18.75
N THR A 203 11.57 6.10 17.81
CA THR A 203 12.82 5.37 18.07
C THR A 203 13.97 5.93 17.22
N GLY A 204 15.20 5.82 17.74
CA GLY A 204 16.40 6.24 16.99
C GLY A 204 16.38 7.74 16.66
N THR A 205 16.53 8.07 15.39
CA THR A 205 16.54 9.46 14.86
C THR A 205 15.16 10.00 14.52
N SER A 206 14.10 9.19 14.65
CA SER A 206 12.74 9.64 14.39
C SER A 206 12.31 10.68 15.42
N THR A 207 11.51 11.65 14.98
CA THR A 207 10.88 12.72 15.76
C THR A 207 9.35 12.58 15.82
N ARG A 208 8.78 11.67 15.02
CA ARG A 208 7.35 11.35 15.02
C ARG A 208 7.09 9.86 14.73
N PRO A 209 5.92 9.32 15.14
CA PRO A 209 5.47 7.98 14.75
C PRO A 209 5.50 7.79 13.25
N PHE A 210 5.92 6.60 12.83
CA PHE A 210 6.01 6.18 11.43
C PHE A 210 6.82 7.14 10.53
N GLN A 211 7.87 7.75 11.07
CA GLN A 211 8.76 8.57 10.27
C GLN A 211 9.76 7.71 9.49
N LEU A 212 9.81 7.91 8.17
CA LEU A 212 10.90 7.43 7.33
C LEU A 212 12.18 8.20 7.65
N THR A 213 13.29 7.50 7.79
CA THR A 213 14.60 8.14 7.97
C THR A 213 15.60 7.53 7.00
N VAL A 214 16.67 8.26 6.70
CA VAL A 214 17.75 7.74 5.83
C VAL A 214 18.39 6.51 6.47
N GLU A 215 18.51 6.43 7.80
CA GLU A 215 19.07 5.26 8.47
C GLU A 215 18.23 3.99 8.22
N LYS A 216 16.89 4.12 8.18
CA LYS A 216 15.99 3.01 7.86
C LYS A 216 16.11 2.58 6.40
N LEU A 217 16.29 3.53 5.49
CA LEU A 217 16.54 3.24 4.07
C LEU A 217 17.89 2.53 3.85
N GLU A 218 18.95 3.03 4.50
CA GLU A 218 20.29 2.43 4.48
C GLU A 218 20.27 1.00 5.01
N LYS A 219 19.62 0.79 6.17
CA LYS A 219 19.48 -0.55 6.76
C LYS A 219 18.75 -1.51 5.82
N ALA A 220 17.57 -1.12 5.31
CA ALA A 220 16.80 -1.98 4.42
C ALA A 220 17.55 -2.33 3.12
N LEU A 221 18.29 -1.36 2.55
CA LEU A 221 19.11 -1.60 1.38
C LEU A 221 20.30 -2.52 1.66
N GLN A 222 20.94 -2.38 2.83
CA GLN A 222 22.05 -3.23 3.27
C GLN A 222 21.58 -4.68 3.52
N ASP A 223 20.47 -4.85 4.24
CA ASP A 223 19.88 -6.16 4.53
C ASP A 223 19.53 -6.88 3.20
N ALA A 224 18.88 -6.18 2.26
CA ALA A 224 18.58 -6.73 0.93
C ALA A 224 19.83 -7.16 0.15
N ARG A 225 20.91 -6.36 0.20
CA ARG A 225 22.19 -6.70 -0.44
C ARG A 225 22.82 -7.94 0.20
N ALA A 226 22.75 -8.07 1.53
CA ALA A 226 23.26 -9.24 2.24
C ALA A 226 22.51 -10.53 1.85
N GLU A 227 21.22 -10.41 1.50
CA GLU A 227 20.39 -11.50 0.98
C GLU A 227 20.58 -11.74 -0.54
N GLY A 228 21.45 -10.99 -1.21
CA GLY A 228 21.70 -11.09 -2.65
C GLY A 228 20.58 -10.51 -3.52
N VAL A 229 19.74 -9.64 -2.97
CA VAL A 229 18.66 -8.94 -3.68
C VAL A 229 19.21 -7.65 -4.28
N THR A 230 19.02 -7.47 -5.59
CA THR A 230 19.38 -6.22 -6.28
C THR A 230 18.20 -5.25 -6.23
N VAL A 231 18.41 -4.09 -5.60
CA VAL A 231 17.42 -3.02 -5.51
C VAL A 231 17.71 -1.97 -6.58
N ARG A 232 16.71 -1.58 -7.36
CA ARG A 232 16.87 -0.66 -8.50
C ARG A 232 16.19 0.69 -8.33
N ALA A 233 15.17 0.76 -7.49
CA ALA A 233 14.43 1.99 -7.26
C ALA A 233 13.97 2.13 -5.81
N LEU A 234 13.61 3.36 -5.43
CA LEU A 234 12.94 3.76 -4.21
C LEU A 234 11.57 4.35 -4.57
N ILE A 235 10.50 3.90 -3.92
CA ILE A 235 9.19 4.53 -3.98
C ILE A 235 9.00 5.47 -2.78
N LEU A 236 8.63 6.71 -3.06
CA LEU A 236 8.21 7.70 -2.08
C LEU A 236 6.73 8.04 -2.30
N LEU A 237 5.93 8.02 -1.24
CA LEU A 237 4.50 8.37 -1.29
C LEU A 237 4.30 9.68 -0.53
N ASN A 238 3.91 10.76 -1.22
CA ASN A 238 3.84 12.09 -0.62
C ASN A 238 2.68 12.93 -1.19
N PRO A 239 1.60 13.19 -0.43
CA PRO A 239 1.28 12.68 0.90
C PRO A 239 1.15 11.16 0.98
N GLN A 240 1.47 10.62 2.16
CA GLN A 240 1.61 9.19 2.41
C GLN A 240 0.23 8.52 2.63
N ASN A 241 -0.01 7.40 1.97
CA ASN A 241 -1.15 6.50 2.24
C ASN A 241 -0.63 5.17 2.83
N PRO A 242 -1.00 4.80 4.07
CA PRO A 242 -2.21 5.19 4.82
C PRO A 242 -2.06 6.23 5.95
N LEU A 243 -0.88 6.77 6.18
CA LEU A 243 -0.55 7.58 7.37
C LEU A 243 -1.09 9.02 7.32
N GLY A 244 -1.19 9.61 6.12
CA GLY A 244 -1.53 11.03 5.92
C GLY A 244 -0.32 11.95 6.12
N ASP A 245 0.88 11.40 6.32
CA ASP A 245 2.12 12.12 6.50
C ASP A 245 2.50 12.90 5.23
N ILE A 246 3.11 14.07 5.43
CA ILE A 246 3.70 14.88 4.36
C ILE A 246 5.20 14.95 4.64
N TYR A 247 6.02 14.63 3.65
CA TYR A 247 7.47 14.81 3.78
C TYR A 247 7.82 16.29 3.73
N SER A 248 8.65 16.72 4.69
CA SER A 248 9.28 18.04 4.64
C SER A 248 10.25 18.13 3.45
N LEU A 249 10.57 19.35 3.03
CA LEU A 249 11.53 19.58 1.96
C LEU A 249 12.93 19.03 2.29
N SER A 250 13.34 19.08 3.56
CA SER A 250 14.61 18.49 4.01
C SER A 250 14.58 16.97 3.90
N GLU A 251 13.52 16.32 4.38
CA GLU A 251 13.37 14.86 4.26
C GLU A 251 13.39 14.41 2.79
N LEU A 252 12.63 15.08 1.91
CA LEU A 252 12.66 14.79 0.47
C LEU A 252 14.08 14.90 -0.10
N ARG A 253 14.82 15.96 0.24
CA ARG A 253 16.20 16.13 -0.21
C ARG A 253 17.10 15.01 0.29
N ASP A 254 16.97 14.62 1.55
CA ASP A 254 17.77 13.57 2.16
C ASP A 254 17.50 12.20 1.51
N TYR A 255 16.24 11.88 1.21
CA TYR A 255 15.87 10.64 0.52
C TYR A 255 16.35 10.61 -0.94
N LEU A 256 16.26 11.73 -1.66
CA LEU A 256 16.75 11.83 -3.03
C LEU A 256 18.28 11.76 -3.09
N GLU A 257 18.99 12.35 -2.12
CA GLU A 257 20.45 12.23 -2.03
C GLU A 257 20.87 10.80 -1.64
N PHE A 258 20.14 10.13 -0.75
CA PHE A 258 20.31 8.70 -0.48
C PHE A 258 20.19 7.87 -1.75
N ALA A 259 19.11 8.06 -2.52
CA ALA A 259 18.89 7.31 -3.76
C ALA A 259 20.02 7.54 -4.77
N LYS A 260 20.46 8.79 -4.93
CA LYS A 260 21.59 9.16 -5.79
C LYS A 260 22.88 8.47 -5.39
N ARG A 261 23.24 8.45 -4.10
CA ARG A 261 24.46 7.77 -3.60
C ARG A 261 24.49 6.28 -3.94
N HIS A 262 23.34 5.66 -4.10
CA HIS A 262 23.20 4.25 -4.43
C HIS A 262 22.74 3.98 -5.86
N GLU A 263 22.74 5.01 -6.72
CA GLU A 263 22.32 4.92 -8.12
C GLU A 263 20.91 4.31 -8.29
N LEU A 264 20.02 4.58 -7.34
CA LEU A 264 18.63 4.14 -7.38
C LEU A 264 17.79 5.12 -8.19
N HIS A 265 16.83 4.60 -8.96
CA HIS A 265 15.71 5.40 -9.42
C HIS A 265 14.83 5.81 -8.24
N VAL A 266 14.12 6.94 -8.36
CA VAL A 266 13.12 7.37 -7.38
C VAL A 266 11.80 7.57 -8.10
N ILE A 267 10.78 6.86 -7.64
CA ILE A 267 9.40 6.99 -8.08
C ILE A 267 8.65 7.72 -6.98
N VAL A 268 8.20 8.94 -7.25
CA VAL A 268 7.51 9.79 -6.29
C VAL A 268 6.03 9.83 -6.66
N ASP A 269 5.17 9.19 -5.87
CA ASP A 269 3.72 9.24 -6.05
C ASP A 269 3.13 10.40 -5.26
N GLU A 270 2.69 11.43 -5.98
CA GLU A 270 2.08 12.64 -5.44
C GLU A 270 0.57 12.72 -5.70
N ILE A 271 -0.11 11.58 -5.88
CA ILE A 271 -1.56 11.49 -6.20
C ILE A 271 -2.50 12.22 -5.22
N TYR A 272 -2.03 12.55 -4.01
CA TYR A 272 -2.79 13.29 -2.98
C TYR A 272 -2.34 14.77 -2.83
N MET A 273 -1.55 15.32 -3.77
CA MET A 273 -0.97 16.66 -3.64
C MET A 273 -2.00 17.78 -3.45
N LEU A 274 -3.22 17.63 -3.99
CA LEU A 274 -4.31 18.60 -3.80
C LEU A 274 -5.30 18.22 -2.69
N SER A 275 -5.04 17.11 -2.00
CA SER A 275 -5.83 16.61 -0.88
C SER A 275 -5.23 17.00 0.48
N VAL A 276 -4.45 18.08 0.52
CA VAL A 276 -3.94 18.71 1.75
C VAL A 276 -4.91 19.81 2.12
N PHE A 277 -5.70 19.59 3.18
CA PHE A 277 -6.93 20.35 3.43
C PHE A 277 -6.86 21.31 4.63
N ASP A 278 -5.74 21.33 5.36
CA ASP A 278 -5.52 22.29 6.45
C ASP A 278 -4.41 23.27 6.10
N GLU A 279 -4.66 24.56 6.32
CA GLU A 279 -3.72 25.66 6.03
C GLU A 279 -2.44 25.60 6.86
N SER A 280 -2.45 24.90 8.01
CA SER A 280 -1.25 24.68 8.82
C SER A 280 -0.27 23.68 8.21
N ALA A 281 -0.72 22.86 7.26
CA ALA A 281 0.10 21.86 6.59
C ALA A 281 0.63 22.39 5.27
N THR A 282 1.95 22.28 5.06
CA THR A 282 2.59 22.66 3.80
C THR A 282 3.03 21.42 3.05
N PHE A 283 2.52 21.25 1.84
CA PHE A 283 3.00 20.24 0.90
C PHE A 283 4.11 20.80 0.00
N HIS A 284 5.14 19.98 -0.19
CA HIS A 284 6.22 20.22 -1.13
C HIS A 284 6.24 19.10 -2.17
N SER A 285 6.10 19.48 -3.43
CA SER A 285 6.34 18.56 -4.53
C SER A 285 7.83 18.47 -4.81
N VAL A 286 8.29 17.29 -5.23
CA VAL A 286 9.65 17.10 -5.75
C VAL A 286 9.90 17.98 -6.99
N LEU A 287 8.89 18.23 -7.82
CA LEU A 287 8.99 19.12 -8.98
C LEU A 287 9.13 20.61 -8.59
N GLY A 288 8.82 20.96 -7.34
CA GLY A 288 8.98 22.30 -6.79
C GLY A 288 10.38 22.59 -6.24
N MET A 289 11.31 21.63 -6.29
CA MET A 289 12.67 21.82 -5.82
C MET A 289 13.51 22.59 -6.84
N ASP A 290 14.29 23.58 -6.38
CA ASP A 290 15.20 24.36 -7.24
C ASP A 290 16.20 23.49 -8.01
N ARG A 291 16.63 22.39 -7.38
CA ARG A 291 17.57 21.43 -7.95
C ARG A 291 17.31 20.02 -7.42
N LEU A 292 17.01 19.10 -8.32
CA LEU A 292 16.97 17.67 -8.02
C LEU A 292 18.40 17.11 -7.89
N PRO A 293 18.67 16.23 -6.91
CA PRO A 293 19.97 15.57 -6.80
C PRO A 293 20.38 14.79 -8.05
N ASP A 294 19.43 14.06 -8.65
CA ASP A 294 19.57 13.32 -9.90
C ASP A 294 18.27 13.39 -10.73
N PRO A 295 18.13 14.38 -11.64
CA PRO A 295 16.94 14.52 -12.49
C PRO A 295 16.71 13.33 -13.43
N GLN A 296 17.76 12.60 -13.83
CA GLN A 296 17.66 11.48 -14.78
C GLN A 296 17.14 10.19 -14.12
N ARG A 297 17.20 10.11 -12.78
CA ARG A 297 16.67 8.99 -12.00
C ARG A 297 15.46 9.36 -11.15
N THR A 298 14.94 10.59 -11.24
CA THR A 298 13.76 11.03 -10.48
C THR A 298 12.53 11.07 -11.38
N HIS A 299 11.47 10.37 -10.98
CA HIS A 299 10.24 10.22 -11.76
C HIS A 299 9.04 10.55 -10.87
N VAL A 300 8.20 11.50 -11.29
CA VAL A 300 7.07 11.98 -10.49
C VAL A 300 5.76 11.53 -11.11
N MET A 301 4.90 10.93 -10.29
CA MET A 301 3.58 10.43 -10.67
C MET A 301 2.50 11.28 -10.04
N TRP A 302 1.44 11.53 -10.80
CA TRP A 302 0.21 12.13 -10.29
C TRP A 302 -1.01 11.57 -11.03
N GLY A 303 -2.21 11.73 -10.47
CA GLY A 303 -3.44 11.38 -11.16
C GLY A 303 -4.67 11.99 -10.52
N ILE A 304 -5.73 12.14 -11.31
CA ILE A 304 -6.97 12.80 -10.88
C ILE A 304 -7.88 11.93 -10.00
N SER A 305 -7.52 10.65 -9.82
CA SER A 305 -8.39 9.66 -9.17
C SER A 305 -8.76 10.03 -7.73
N LYS A 306 -7.87 10.73 -7.02
CA LYS A 306 -8.03 11.06 -5.59
C LYS A 306 -8.40 12.52 -5.42
N ASP A 307 -7.55 13.41 -5.92
CA ASP A 307 -7.72 14.86 -5.82
C ASP A 307 -9.04 15.36 -6.44
N PHE A 308 -9.49 14.77 -7.55
CA PHE A 308 -10.72 15.17 -8.26
C PHE A 308 -11.92 14.24 -8.05
N ALA A 309 -11.86 13.28 -7.11
CA ALA A 309 -12.98 12.38 -6.81
C ALA A 309 -13.50 11.59 -8.04
N VAL A 310 -12.61 11.21 -8.97
CA VAL A 310 -12.97 10.59 -10.27
C VAL A 310 -12.13 9.35 -10.57
N SER A 311 -12.03 8.45 -9.58
CA SER A 311 -11.30 7.19 -9.70
C SER A 311 -11.70 6.38 -10.94
N GLY A 312 -12.96 6.46 -11.39
CA GLY A 312 -13.48 5.79 -12.57
C GLY A 312 -13.02 6.34 -13.93
N ILE A 313 -12.45 7.55 -14.01
CA ILE A 313 -11.96 8.12 -15.28
C ILE A 313 -10.68 7.43 -15.77
N ARG A 314 -9.92 6.81 -14.85
CA ARG A 314 -8.69 6.08 -15.15
C ARG A 314 -7.65 6.95 -15.87
N PHE A 315 -7.20 8.01 -15.22
CA PHE A 315 -6.11 8.86 -15.70
C PHE A 315 -4.99 8.97 -14.65
N GLY A 316 -3.76 8.78 -15.10
CA GLY A 316 -2.53 9.06 -14.37
C GLY A 316 -1.46 9.58 -15.33
N THR A 317 -0.52 10.35 -14.79
CA THR A 317 0.59 10.94 -15.53
C THR A 317 1.92 10.67 -14.85
N LEU A 318 2.95 10.49 -15.66
CA LEU A 318 4.35 10.45 -15.29
C LEU A 318 5.03 11.70 -15.84
N TYR A 319 5.79 12.39 -14.99
CA TYR A 319 6.76 13.39 -15.40
C TYR A 319 8.17 12.83 -15.21
N THR A 320 8.97 12.80 -16.27
CA THR A 320 10.37 12.39 -16.19
C THR A 320 11.24 13.12 -17.21
N GLU A 321 12.42 13.56 -16.80
CA GLU A 321 13.41 14.17 -17.69
C GLU A 321 14.25 13.14 -18.46
N ASN A 322 14.15 11.87 -18.09
CA ASN A 322 14.85 10.77 -18.73
C ASN A 322 14.08 10.31 -19.97
N GLN A 323 14.61 10.64 -21.15
CA GLN A 323 13.94 10.31 -22.42
C GLN A 323 13.92 8.81 -22.72
N ASP A 324 14.90 8.05 -22.24
CA ASP A 324 14.93 6.60 -22.43
C ASP A 324 13.80 5.94 -21.63
N VAL A 325 13.62 6.35 -20.37
CA VAL A 325 12.49 5.92 -19.54
C VAL A 325 11.16 6.37 -20.14
N ALA A 326 11.06 7.63 -20.61
CA ALA A 326 9.85 8.14 -21.25
C ALA A 326 9.46 7.31 -22.48
N ASN A 327 10.43 6.96 -23.34
CA ASN A 327 10.19 6.20 -24.56
C ASN A 327 9.87 4.73 -24.26
N ALA A 328 10.56 4.12 -23.28
CA ALA A 328 10.27 2.76 -22.85
C ALA A 328 8.87 2.64 -22.23
N VAL A 329 8.47 3.56 -21.34
CA VAL A 329 7.11 3.59 -20.79
C VAL A 329 6.07 3.83 -21.89
N ALA A 330 6.35 4.70 -22.86
CA ALA A 330 5.45 4.95 -23.98
C ALA A 330 5.15 3.68 -24.81
N SER A 331 6.11 2.76 -24.97
CA SER A 331 5.86 1.48 -25.66
C SER A 331 4.82 0.60 -24.96
N LEU A 332 4.62 0.76 -23.65
CA LEU A 332 3.61 0.04 -22.86
C LEU A 332 2.22 0.70 -22.93
N CYS A 333 2.11 1.89 -23.51
CA CYS A 333 0.84 2.60 -23.70
C CYS A 333 -0.13 1.83 -24.60
N TYR A 334 0.35 0.94 -25.47
CA TYR A 334 -0.54 0.06 -26.24
C TYR A 334 -1.53 -0.72 -25.34
N PHE A 335 -1.10 -1.12 -24.14
CA PHE A 335 -1.94 -1.81 -23.15
C PHE A 335 -2.55 -0.87 -22.10
N HIS A 336 -1.88 0.25 -21.83
CA HIS A 336 -2.19 1.14 -20.70
C HIS A 336 -2.68 2.53 -21.13
N GLY A 337 -2.98 2.74 -22.40
CA GLY A 337 -3.38 4.03 -22.94
C GLY A 337 -4.72 4.54 -22.42
N VAL A 338 -4.88 5.85 -22.48
CA VAL A 338 -6.14 6.55 -22.17
C VAL A 338 -6.84 6.87 -23.48
N CYS A 339 -8.14 6.60 -23.59
CA CYS A 339 -8.86 6.87 -24.85
C CYS A 339 -9.01 8.37 -25.11
N GLY A 340 -9.04 8.76 -26.40
CA GLY A 340 -9.07 10.16 -26.84
C GLY A 340 -10.16 11.02 -26.17
N PRO A 341 -11.42 10.56 -26.06
CA PRO A 341 -12.48 11.33 -25.39
C PRO A 341 -12.20 11.61 -23.90
N VAL A 342 -11.58 10.65 -23.20
CA VAL A 342 -11.16 10.86 -21.81
C VAL A 342 -9.98 11.83 -21.75
N GLN A 343 -9.02 11.72 -22.67
CA GLN A 343 -7.91 12.67 -22.75
C GLN A 343 -8.41 14.12 -22.96
N HIS A 344 -9.41 14.31 -23.84
CA HIS A 344 -10.07 15.61 -24.03
C HIS A 344 -10.73 16.11 -22.73
N LYS A 345 -11.54 15.27 -22.07
CA LYS A 345 -12.17 15.61 -20.78
C LYS A 345 -11.18 16.06 -19.73
N VAL A 346 -10.08 15.33 -19.58
CA VAL A 346 -9.05 15.68 -18.61
C VAL A 346 -8.35 16.97 -19.02
N ALA A 347 -8.01 17.15 -20.29
CA ALA A 347 -7.41 18.39 -20.77
C ALA A 347 -8.31 19.60 -20.49
N GLN A 348 -9.63 19.51 -20.75
CA GLN A 348 -10.58 20.58 -20.44
C GLN A 348 -10.70 20.84 -18.92
N LEU A 349 -10.68 19.79 -18.10
CA LEU A 349 -10.68 19.94 -16.65
C LEU A 349 -9.44 20.72 -16.16
N LEU A 350 -8.25 20.38 -16.67
CA LEU A 350 -6.99 21.02 -16.27
C LEU A 350 -6.80 22.41 -16.90
N ARG A 351 -7.45 22.66 -18.05
CA ARG A 351 -7.41 23.92 -18.79
C ARG A 351 -8.25 25.03 -18.16
N ASP A 352 -9.02 24.78 -17.10
CA ASP A 352 -10.02 25.71 -16.53
C ASP A 352 -9.41 26.98 -15.87
N ARG A 353 -8.55 27.69 -16.59
CA ARG A 353 -7.73 28.86 -16.22
C ARG A 353 -8.06 30.12 -17.03
N GLY A 354 -8.93 30.05 -18.04
CA GLY A 354 -9.23 31.20 -18.89
C GLY A 354 -7.95 31.85 -19.45
N GLU A 355 -7.83 33.18 -19.35
CA GLU A 355 -6.61 33.95 -19.66
C GLU A 355 -5.60 34.03 -18.48
N SER A 356 -5.94 33.50 -17.31
CA SER A 356 -5.07 33.50 -16.12
C SER A 356 -4.12 32.31 -16.11
N VAL A 357 -3.00 32.44 -15.39
CA VAL A 357 -2.07 31.32 -15.13
C VAL A 357 -2.68 30.30 -14.16
N ALA A 358 -3.59 30.74 -13.28
CA ALA A 358 -4.20 29.91 -12.25
C ALA A 358 -5.56 29.35 -12.68
N PRO A 359 -5.85 28.04 -12.50
CA PRO A 359 -7.17 27.46 -12.79
C PRO A 359 -8.27 28.04 -11.88
N TYR A 360 -9.12 28.91 -12.43
CA TYR A 360 -10.12 29.67 -11.67
C TYR A 360 -11.13 28.75 -10.99
N TRP A 361 -11.81 27.88 -11.74
CA TRP A 361 -12.83 27.01 -11.16
C TRP A 361 -12.23 26.02 -10.16
N ILE A 362 -11.08 25.42 -10.47
CA ILE A 362 -10.41 24.47 -9.58
C ILE A 362 -10.06 25.16 -8.25
N ASN A 363 -9.44 26.33 -8.29
CA ASN A 363 -9.01 27.01 -7.07
C ASN A 363 -10.18 27.65 -6.30
N GLN A 364 -11.08 28.33 -7.00
CA GLN A 364 -12.12 29.16 -6.37
C GLN A 364 -13.37 28.38 -6.01
N VAL A 365 -13.63 27.25 -6.68
CA VAL A 365 -14.83 26.44 -6.47
C VAL A 365 -14.47 25.07 -5.91
N TYR A 366 -13.74 24.27 -6.69
CA TYR A 366 -13.56 22.85 -6.37
C TYR A 366 -12.69 22.64 -5.12
N LEU A 367 -11.46 23.16 -5.09
CA LEU A 367 -10.53 22.95 -3.98
C LEU A 367 -11.02 23.58 -2.68
N ARG A 368 -11.59 24.80 -2.73
CA ARG A 368 -12.23 25.40 -1.55
C ARG A 368 -13.31 24.52 -0.96
N ALA A 369 -14.24 24.02 -1.79
CA ALA A 369 -15.29 23.13 -1.32
C ALA A 369 -14.74 21.79 -0.84
N ASN A 370 -13.79 21.20 -1.58
CA ASN A 370 -13.18 19.92 -1.25
C ASN A 370 -12.43 19.99 0.08
N HIS A 371 -11.58 21.00 0.29
CA HIS A 371 -10.84 21.20 1.53
C HIS A 371 -11.77 21.48 2.71
N ALA A 372 -12.78 22.34 2.54
CA ALA A 372 -13.75 22.59 3.60
C ALA A 372 -14.53 21.32 3.99
N ARG A 373 -14.98 20.54 3.01
CA ARG A 373 -15.72 19.28 3.24
C ARG A 373 -14.82 18.21 3.85
N LEU A 374 -13.58 18.07 3.38
CA LEU A 374 -12.58 17.15 3.94
C LEU A 374 -12.27 17.51 5.38
N LYS A 375 -12.00 18.78 5.66
CA LYS A 375 -11.74 19.27 7.02
C LYS A 375 -12.91 19.00 7.96
N ALA A 376 -14.14 19.29 7.53
CA ALA A 376 -15.33 19.02 8.34
C ALA A 376 -15.52 17.52 8.63
N ALA A 377 -15.36 16.66 7.62
CA ALA A 377 -15.48 15.21 7.77
C ALA A 377 -14.35 14.61 8.63
N HIS A 378 -13.11 15.09 8.44
CA HIS A 378 -11.96 14.74 9.26
C HIS A 378 -12.20 15.12 10.73
N THR A 379 -12.56 16.38 11.00
CA THR A 379 -12.88 16.86 12.36
C THR A 379 -13.93 15.98 13.01
N TYR A 380 -15.04 15.72 12.31
CA TYR A 380 -16.10 14.84 12.83
C TYR A 380 -15.57 13.46 13.25
N VAL A 381 -14.88 12.75 12.35
CA VAL A 381 -14.35 11.41 12.66
C VAL A 381 -13.32 11.46 13.79
N THR A 382 -12.41 12.43 13.78
CA THR A 382 -11.39 12.55 14.83
C THR A 382 -11.96 12.93 16.19
N ASP A 383 -13.05 13.71 16.24
CA ASP A 383 -13.73 14.04 17.50
C ASP A 383 -14.47 12.81 18.05
N GLU A 384 -15.13 12.03 17.20
CA GLU A 384 -15.73 10.74 17.60
C GLU A 384 -14.67 9.77 18.15
N LEU A 385 -13.50 9.67 17.50
CA LEU A 385 -12.39 8.84 17.98
C LEU A 385 -11.85 9.32 19.34
N LYS A 386 -11.74 10.64 19.56
CA LYS A 386 -11.37 11.21 20.88
C LYS A 386 -12.41 10.85 21.95
N THR A 387 -13.70 10.96 21.63
CA THR A 387 -14.79 10.58 22.56
C THR A 387 -14.72 9.09 22.92
N LEU A 388 -14.33 8.23 21.98
CA LEU A 388 -14.12 6.80 22.23
C LEU A 388 -12.78 6.49 22.96
N GLY A 389 -11.91 7.48 23.15
CA GLY A 389 -10.58 7.27 23.73
C GLY A 389 -9.65 6.44 22.83
N VAL A 390 -9.88 6.45 21.51
CA VAL A 390 -9.09 5.70 20.52
C VAL A 390 -7.97 6.59 19.99
N PRO A 391 -6.68 6.21 20.13
CA PRO A 391 -5.57 6.96 19.55
C PRO A 391 -5.55 6.87 18.02
N PHE A 392 -5.06 7.92 17.36
CA PHE A 392 -4.91 7.98 15.91
C PHE A 392 -3.81 8.97 15.50
N LEU A 393 -3.31 8.84 14.28
CA LEU A 393 -2.43 9.84 13.68
C LEU A 393 -3.25 11.01 13.16
N ASN A 394 -3.22 12.13 13.87
CA ASN A 394 -3.86 13.37 13.43
C ASN A 394 -3.01 14.01 12.32
N ARG A 395 -3.48 13.95 11.07
CA ARG A 395 -2.77 14.44 9.88
C ARG A 395 -3.72 15.15 8.92
N ASN A 396 -3.20 16.13 8.19
CA ASN A 396 -3.98 17.10 7.43
C ASN A 396 -3.96 16.85 5.90
N ALA A 397 -3.64 15.62 5.47
CA ALA A 397 -3.57 15.27 4.06
C ALA A 397 -4.21 13.91 3.75
N GLY A 398 -4.65 13.78 2.50
CA GLY A 398 -5.42 12.63 2.05
C GLY A 398 -6.88 12.73 2.49
N PHE A 399 -7.51 11.57 2.66
CA PHE A 399 -8.88 11.48 3.15
C PHE A 399 -9.11 10.23 3.99
N PHE A 400 -8.11 9.96 4.82
CA PHE A 400 -8.06 8.82 5.71
C PHE A 400 -7.41 9.18 7.03
N VAL A 401 -7.73 8.39 8.05
CA VAL A 401 -7.10 8.44 9.37
C VAL A 401 -6.50 7.07 9.67
N TRP A 402 -5.27 7.07 10.18
CA TRP A 402 -4.58 5.88 10.66
C TRP A 402 -4.80 5.73 12.17
N ILE A 403 -5.45 4.65 12.58
CA ILE A 403 -6.10 4.48 13.88
C ILE A 403 -5.47 3.31 14.62
N ASP A 404 -5.29 3.48 15.91
CA ASP A 404 -4.71 2.50 16.81
C ASP A 404 -5.81 1.77 17.59
N PHE A 405 -6.14 0.56 17.16
CA PHE A 405 -7.04 -0.35 17.88
C PHE A 405 -6.30 -1.39 18.74
N ARG A 406 -4.99 -1.22 19.00
CA ARG A 406 -4.21 -2.20 19.80
C ARG A 406 -4.81 -2.50 21.16
N LYS A 407 -5.50 -1.53 21.80
CA LYS A 407 -6.26 -1.73 23.05
C LYS A 407 -7.29 -2.87 22.97
N TYR A 408 -7.83 -3.15 21.78
CA TYR A 408 -8.86 -4.16 21.55
C TYR A 408 -8.30 -5.53 21.12
N LEU A 409 -6.97 -5.67 21.13
CA LEU A 409 -6.24 -6.90 20.86
C LEU A 409 -5.58 -7.36 22.17
N ARG A 410 -5.89 -8.57 22.64
CA ARG A 410 -5.40 -9.09 23.92
C ARG A 410 -3.96 -9.58 23.81
N THR A 411 -3.67 -10.35 22.77
CA THR A 411 -2.33 -10.90 22.50
C THR A 411 -1.54 -10.05 21.53
N GLY A 412 -2.18 -9.09 20.84
CA GLY A 412 -1.50 -8.17 19.93
C GLY A 412 -0.98 -8.87 18.66
N THR A 413 -1.74 -9.84 18.15
CA THR A 413 -1.39 -10.66 16.98
C THR A 413 -2.15 -10.22 15.72
N PHE A 414 -1.63 -10.57 14.54
CA PHE A 414 -2.33 -10.30 13.27
C PHE A 414 -3.61 -11.13 13.13
N GLU A 415 -3.67 -12.29 13.78
CA GLU A 415 -4.87 -13.13 13.84
C GLU A 415 -5.98 -12.40 14.59
N GLU A 416 -5.68 -11.77 15.74
CA GLU A 416 -6.63 -10.92 16.45
C GLU A 416 -7.02 -9.67 15.67
N GLU A 417 -6.07 -9.03 14.96
CA GLU A 417 -6.38 -7.91 14.05
C GLU A 417 -7.42 -8.32 13.00
N MET A 418 -7.26 -9.49 12.39
CA MET A 418 -8.20 -10.02 11.39
C MET A 418 -9.56 -10.38 12.01
N LEU A 419 -9.60 -10.89 13.25
CA LEU A 419 -10.85 -11.15 13.95
C LEU A 419 -11.60 -9.85 14.26
N LEU A 420 -10.90 -8.81 14.71
CA LEU A 420 -11.49 -7.49 14.93
C LEU A 420 -11.99 -6.88 13.61
N TRP A 421 -11.22 -7.00 12.53
CA TRP A 421 -11.64 -6.57 11.20
C TRP A 421 -12.94 -7.26 10.75
N ARG A 422 -13.07 -8.59 10.95
CA ARG A 422 -14.30 -9.34 10.64
C ARG A 422 -15.48 -8.85 11.49
N ARG A 423 -15.29 -8.57 12.77
CA ARG A 423 -16.35 -8.04 13.64
C ARG A 423 -16.91 -6.70 13.14
N PHE A 424 -16.06 -5.81 12.61
CA PHE A 424 -16.53 -4.60 11.94
C PHE A 424 -17.35 -4.91 10.69
N LEU A 425 -16.87 -5.84 9.86
CA LEU A 425 -17.56 -6.25 8.64
C LEU A 425 -18.94 -6.86 8.94
N ASP A 426 -19.03 -7.73 9.95
CA ASP A 426 -20.26 -8.35 10.44
C ASP A 426 -21.24 -7.31 10.99
N ASN A 427 -20.72 -6.25 11.64
CA ASN A 427 -21.47 -5.07 12.04
C ASN A 427 -21.62 -4.02 10.91
N LYS A 428 -21.49 -4.45 9.66
CA LYS A 428 -21.83 -3.68 8.46
C LYS A 428 -20.97 -2.43 8.27
N VAL A 429 -19.69 -2.50 8.63
CA VAL A 429 -18.69 -1.47 8.34
C VAL A 429 -17.42 -2.13 7.79
N LEU A 430 -17.06 -1.78 6.56
CA LEU A 430 -15.80 -2.20 5.97
C LEU A 430 -14.70 -1.20 6.30
N LEU A 431 -13.65 -1.65 6.99
CA LEU A 431 -12.39 -0.94 7.22
C LEU A 431 -11.22 -1.62 6.49
N SER A 432 -10.04 -1.01 6.52
CA SER A 432 -8.80 -1.68 6.09
C SER A 432 -7.86 -1.85 7.28
N CYS A 433 -7.44 -3.09 7.55
CA CYS A 433 -6.53 -3.42 8.64
C CYS A 433 -5.06 -3.20 8.27
N GLY A 434 -4.19 -3.09 9.28
CA GLY A 434 -2.77 -2.76 9.19
C GLY A 434 -1.98 -3.76 8.36
N LYS A 435 -2.31 -5.04 8.50
CA LYS A 435 -1.76 -6.14 7.71
C LYS A 435 -1.91 -5.91 6.20
N ALA A 436 -3.03 -5.34 5.75
CA ALA A 436 -3.25 -5.06 4.33
C ALA A 436 -2.33 -3.96 3.75
N PHE A 437 -1.62 -3.23 4.62
CA PHE A 437 -0.65 -2.20 4.26
C PHE A 437 0.79 -2.59 4.62
N GLU A 438 1.05 -3.86 4.96
CA GLU A 438 2.36 -4.33 5.42
C GLU A 438 2.85 -3.61 6.70
N CYS A 439 1.92 -3.15 7.55
CA CYS A 439 2.28 -2.63 8.87
C CYS A 439 2.90 -3.76 9.70
N SER A 440 4.08 -3.53 10.29
CA SER A 440 4.79 -4.50 11.13
C SER A 440 4.13 -4.72 12.49
N GLU A 441 3.27 -3.80 12.91
CA GLU A 441 2.60 -3.83 14.20
C GLU A 441 1.10 -4.16 14.01
N PRO A 442 0.59 -5.25 14.61
CA PRO A 442 -0.84 -5.55 14.59
C PRO A 442 -1.67 -4.48 15.33
N GLY A 443 -2.92 -4.34 14.94
CA GLY A 443 -3.92 -3.50 15.59
C GLY A 443 -4.09 -2.11 14.99
N TRP A 444 -3.38 -1.79 13.90
CA TRP A 444 -3.57 -0.52 13.18
C TRP A 444 -4.64 -0.65 12.09
N PHE A 445 -5.41 0.41 11.85
CA PHE A 445 -6.47 0.42 10.84
C PHE A 445 -6.53 1.75 10.10
N ARG A 446 -7.01 1.73 8.86
CA ARG A 446 -7.36 2.93 8.08
C ARG A 446 -8.87 3.08 7.99
N ILE A 447 -9.37 4.26 8.35
CA ILE A 447 -10.73 4.71 8.04
C ILE A 447 -10.68 5.79 6.96
N ILE A 448 -11.48 5.63 5.90
CA ILE A 448 -11.76 6.68 4.93
C ILE A 448 -12.90 7.55 5.44
N PHE A 449 -12.67 8.85 5.61
CA PHE A 449 -13.67 9.78 6.12
C PHE A 449 -14.39 10.59 5.03
N ALA A 450 -13.97 10.51 3.76
CA ALA A 450 -14.57 11.30 2.68
C ALA A 450 -15.90 10.74 2.16
N ASP A 451 -16.92 10.73 3.02
CA ASP A 451 -18.31 10.35 2.71
C ASP A 451 -19.32 11.34 3.30
N LYS A 452 -20.60 11.20 2.94
CA LYS A 452 -21.68 12.06 3.46
C LYS A 452 -21.79 11.97 4.99
N THR A 453 -22.12 13.09 5.64
CA THR A 453 -22.21 13.20 7.11
C THR A 453 -23.06 12.11 7.77
N HIS A 454 -24.27 11.83 7.27
CA HIS A 454 -25.13 10.82 7.88
C HIS A 454 -24.56 9.39 7.75
N ARG A 455 -23.77 9.10 6.70
CA ARG A 455 -23.08 7.81 6.54
C ARG A 455 -21.92 7.70 7.50
N LEU A 456 -21.17 8.79 7.70
CA LEU A 456 -20.14 8.88 8.72
C LEU A 456 -20.72 8.62 10.12
N GLN A 457 -21.85 9.27 10.45
CA GLN A 457 -22.55 9.07 11.72
C GLN A 457 -22.96 7.62 11.95
N LEU A 458 -23.64 7.02 10.96
CA LEU A 458 -24.07 5.62 11.07
C LEU A 458 -22.89 4.64 11.14
N GLY A 459 -21.83 4.88 10.35
CA GLY A 459 -20.63 4.05 10.38
C GLY A 459 -19.85 4.16 11.68
N MET A 460 -19.69 5.37 12.23
CA MET A 460 -19.06 5.58 13.55
C MET A 460 -19.89 4.99 14.68
N GLN A 461 -21.22 5.05 14.60
CA GLN A 461 -22.10 4.36 15.56
C GLN A 461 -21.89 2.84 15.55
N ARG A 462 -21.78 2.24 14.36
CA ARG A 462 -21.51 0.79 14.22
C ARG A 462 -20.11 0.42 14.71
N ILE A 463 -19.10 1.25 14.45
CA ILE A 463 -17.74 1.07 14.99
C ILE A 463 -17.76 1.13 16.52
N ARG A 464 -18.40 2.15 17.11
CA ARG A 464 -18.54 2.30 18.57
C ARG A 464 -19.10 1.02 19.20
N LYS A 465 -20.19 0.50 18.64
CA LYS A 465 -20.83 -0.72 19.12
C LYS A 465 -19.84 -1.90 19.19
N VAL A 466 -19.08 -2.14 18.12
CA VAL A 466 -18.09 -3.23 18.07
C VAL A 466 -16.99 -3.04 19.12
N LEU A 467 -16.50 -1.82 19.29
CA LEU A 467 -15.45 -1.51 20.24
C LEU A 467 -15.92 -1.68 21.70
N GLU A 468 -17.13 -1.21 22.02
CA GLU A 468 -17.75 -1.37 23.33
C GLU A 468 -17.98 -2.85 23.67
N GLU A 469 -18.53 -3.63 22.73
CA GLU A 469 -18.71 -5.08 22.89
C GLU A 469 -17.37 -5.78 23.13
N ARG A 470 -16.33 -5.44 22.35
CA ARG A 470 -15.01 -6.06 22.51
C ARG A 470 -14.33 -5.68 23.82
N GLU A 471 -14.49 -4.44 24.27
CA GLU A 471 -13.96 -4.00 25.56
C GLU A 471 -14.60 -4.75 26.73
N GLN A 472 -15.93 -4.98 26.69
CA GLN A 472 -16.61 -5.78 27.71
C GLN A 472 -16.15 -7.24 27.71
N GLU A 473 -15.94 -7.84 26.53
CA GLU A 473 -15.40 -9.20 26.42
C GLU A 473 -14.01 -9.33 27.03
N ILE A 474 -13.10 -8.39 26.73
CA ILE A 474 -11.74 -8.39 27.30
C ILE A 474 -11.81 -8.30 28.83
N LEU A 475 -12.65 -7.41 29.37
CA LEU A 475 -12.85 -7.28 30.82
C LEU A 475 -13.48 -8.53 31.47
N ALA A 476 -14.30 -9.28 30.74
CA ALA A 476 -14.86 -10.55 31.22
C ALA A 476 -13.81 -11.67 31.21
N GLU A 477 -13.05 -11.79 30.12
CA GLU A 477 -11.94 -12.75 29.99
C GLU A 477 -10.86 -12.54 31.06
N GLU A 478 -10.54 -11.28 31.40
CA GLU A 478 -9.60 -10.92 32.47
C GLU A 478 -10.09 -11.32 33.86
N LYS A 479 -11.41 -11.31 34.10
CA LYS A 479 -12.01 -11.77 35.37
C LYS A 479 -12.06 -13.29 35.48
N GLU A 480 -12.09 -14.00 34.36
CA GLU A 480 -12.16 -15.46 34.30
C GLU A 480 -10.78 -16.13 34.35
N GLN A 481 -9.66 -15.40 34.20
CA GLN A 481 -8.31 -15.90 34.50
C GLN A 481 -8.01 -15.75 36.01
N PRO A 482 -8.06 -16.82 36.82
CA PRO A 482 -7.72 -16.72 38.24
C PRO A 482 -6.21 -16.52 38.38
N CYS A 483 -5.80 -15.72 39.37
CA CYS A 483 -4.42 -15.70 39.86
C CYS A 483 -3.90 -17.13 40.06
N GLN A 484 -3.06 -17.62 39.13
CA GLN A 484 -2.06 -18.63 39.47
C GLN A 484 -0.90 -17.92 40.18
N SER A 485 -1.18 -17.46 41.40
CA SER A 485 -0.16 -17.27 42.41
C SER A 485 -0.61 -18.12 43.58
N GLU A 486 -0.09 -19.34 43.62
CA GLU A 486 -0.35 -20.32 44.67
C GLU A 486 -0.06 -19.72 46.05
N GLN A 487 -1.09 -19.70 46.90
CA GLN A 487 -0.93 -19.88 48.32
C GLN A 487 -0.62 -21.37 48.56
N ASP A 488 0.57 -21.66 49.11
CA ASP A 488 0.72 -22.26 50.45
C ASP A 488 2.04 -23.03 50.57
N GLY A 489 2.88 -22.53 51.46
CA GLY A 489 4.09 -23.18 51.94
C GLY A 489 4.45 -22.62 53.30
N LYS A 490 3.62 -22.88 54.32
CA LYS A 490 4.00 -22.73 55.72
C LYS A 490 5.18 -23.66 56.00
N ALA A 491 6.34 -23.10 56.32
CA ALA A 491 7.38 -23.77 57.08
C ALA A 491 7.91 -22.79 58.13
N ASP A 492 7.63 -23.13 59.37
CA ASP A 492 8.15 -22.53 60.60
C ASP A 492 9.41 -23.32 60.99
N SER A 493 10.57 -22.66 61.03
CA SER A 493 11.65 -22.92 62.01
C SER A 493 12.91 -22.12 61.68
N THR A 494 13.34 -21.36 62.69
CA THR A 494 14.67 -20.80 62.96
C THR A 494 15.87 -21.63 62.47
N ASP A 495 16.86 -20.96 61.86
CA ASP A 495 18.24 -20.90 62.39
C ASP A 495 19.17 -19.97 61.58
N GLU A 496 20.22 -19.53 62.26
CA GLU A 496 21.08 -18.37 62.00
C GLU A 496 22.05 -18.45 60.81
N VAL A 497 22.38 -17.24 60.37
CA VAL A 497 23.52 -16.72 59.59
C VAL A 497 24.84 -17.52 59.67
N ILE A 498 25.53 -17.69 58.53
CA ILE A 498 26.97 -17.40 58.30
C ILE A 498 27.31 -17.40 56.79
N PHE A 499 28.00 -16.34 56.36
CA PHE A 499 28.64 -16.11 55.05
C PHE A 499 29.78 -17.10 54.76
N VAL A 500 29.94 -17.60 53.52
CA VAL A 500 31.22 -17.68 52.78
C VAL A 500 30.96 -17.78 51.26
N SER A 501 31.59 -16.88 50.50
CA SER A 501 31.72 -16.88 49.04
C SER A 501 32.42 -18.11 48.46
N ARG A 502 31.97 -18.62 47.31
CA ARG A 502 32.86 -19.18 46.28
C ARG A 502 32.18 -19.21 44.91
N HIS A 503 32.83 -18.53 43.96
CA HIS A 503 32.64 -18.70 42.53
C HIS A 503 32.91 -20.14 42.12
N GLN A 504 32.02 -20.72 41.30
CA GLN A 504 32.36 -21.61 40.20
C GLN A 504 31.14 -21.84 39.30
N GLU A 505 31.32 -21.57 38.01
CA GLU A 505 30.41 -21.93 36.92
C GLU A 505 30.26 -23.46 36.80
N PRO A 506 29.15 -23.93 36.19
CA PRO A 506 29.32 -24.97 35.19
C PRO A 506 28.49 -24.73 33.92
N THR A 507 29.22 -24.60 32.81
CA THR A 507 29.04 -25.23 31.49
C THR A 507 27.66 -25.76 31.05
N CYS A 508 27.30 -25.29 29.85
CA CYS A 508 26.19 -25.64 28.95
C CYS A 508 25.71 -27.10 28.91
N ALA A 509 24.39 -27.19 28.76
CA ALA A 509 23.56 -28.37 28.58
C ALA A 509 23.82 -29.13 27.28
N GLY A 510 23.61 -30.44 27.36
CA GLY A 510 23.61 -31.38 26.25
C GLY A 510 22.37 -31.28 25.36
N SER A 511 22.56 -31.66 24.11
CA SER A 511 21.55 -31.86 23.08
C SER A 511 20.56 -32.96 23.47
N SER A 512 19.26 -32.64 23.59
CA SER A 512 18.19 -33.63 23.56
C SER A 512 18.00 -34.12 22.12
N ASN A 513 18.19 -35.42 21.89
CA ASN A 513 17.97 -36.04 20.60
C ASN A 513 16.45 -36.25 20.41
N LEU A 514 15.96 -35.99 19.19
CA LEU A 514 14.58 -36.25 18.73
C LEU A 514 14.07 -37.66 19.12
N GLY A 515 14.98 -38.63 19.24
CA GLY A 515 14.67 -39.99 19.70
C GLY A 515 14.09 -40.06 21.13
N ASP A 516 14.56 -39.21 22.04
CA ASP A 516 14.10 -39.21 23.44
C ASP A 516 12.69 -38.60 23.55
N LEU A 517 12.40 -37.59 22.72
CA LEU A 517 11.08 -36.95 22.62
C LEU A 517 10.04 -37.91 22.03
N ILE A 518 10.42 -38.69 21.02
CA ILE A 518 9.55 -39.70 20.41
C ILE A 518 9.28 -40.85 21.40
N GLY A 519 10.28 -41.27 22.18
CA GLY A 519 10.10 -42.29 23.21
C GLY A 519 9.10 -41.87 24.29
N LEU A 520 9.20 -40.62 24.76
CA LEU A 520 8.29 -40.03 25.75
C LEU A 520 6.84 -39.94 25.26
N LEU A 521 6.64 -39.51 24.00
CA LEU A 521 5.31 -39.42 23.38
C LEU A 521 4.68 -40.81 23.19
N GLN A 522 5.46 -41.81 22.77
CA GLN A 522 4.96 -43.18 22.63
C GLN A 522 4.60 -43.81 23.97
N GLN A 523 5.32 -43.47 25.04
CA GLN A 523 5.00 -43.94 26.38
C GLN A 523 3.71 -43.31 26.91
N GLN A 524 3.51 -42.01 26.70
CA GLN A 524 2.28 -41.29 27.07
C GLN A 524 1.04 -41.77 26.28
N MET A 525 1.20 -42.12 25.00
CA MET A 525 0.11 -42.67 24.19
C MET A 525 -0.29 -44.08 24.65
N ARG A 526 0.65 -44.91 25.12
CA ARG A 526 0.35 -46.25 25.65
C ARG A 526 -0.27 -46.22 27.04
N SER A 527 0.03 -45.19 27.83
CA SER A 527 -0.52 -45.02 29.19
C SER A 527 -1.83 -44.25 29.24
N SER A 528 -2.38 -43.83 28.09
CA SER A 528 -3.65 -43.11 28.02
C SER A 528 -4.73 -43.96 27.36
N ASP A 529 -5.98 -43.80 27.79
CA ASP A 529 -7.16 -44.45 27.20
C ASP A 529 -7.47 -43.94 25.77
N TRP A 530 -6.57 -43.18 25.16
CA TRP A 530 -6.75 -42.48 23.90
C TRP A 530 -7.02 -43.44 22.74
N LEU A 531 -6.32 -44.58 22.69
CA LEU A 531 -6.53 -45.62 21.67
C LEU A 531 -7.85 -46.39 21.85
N GLN A 532 -8.41 -46.44 23.06
CA GLN A 532 -9.74 -47.02 23.30
C GLN A 532 -10.86 -46.04 22.94
N LYS A 533 -10.60 -44.72 23.01
CA LYS A 533 -11.59 -43.67 22.72
C LYS A 533 -11.64 -43.21 21.27
N ASN A 534 -10.70 -43.60 20.42
CA ASN A 534 -10.61 -43.17 19.03
C ASN A 534 -10.40 -44.39 18.10
N THR A 535 -11.48 -45.16 17.88
CA THR A 535 -11.47 -46.27 16.91
C THR A 535 -11.68 -45.74 15.50
N ALA A 536 -11.17 -46.48 14.51
CA ALA A 536 -11.27 -46.10 13.09
C ALA A 536 -12.73 -45.92 12.59
N GLU A 537 -13.70 -46.50 13.30
CA GLU A 537 -15.14 -46.38 13.02
C GLU A 537 -15.73 -45.01 13.38
N GLN A 538 -15.05 -44.20 14.21
CA GLN A 538 -15.46 -42.82 14.50
C GLN A 538 -14.99 -41.80 13.45
N PHE A 539 -14.09 -42.21 12.56
CA PHE A 539 -13.49 -41.36 11.53
C PHE A 539 -13.85 -41.80 10.09
N ALA A 540 -14.83 -42.69 9.94
CA ALA A 540 -15.48 -43.06 8.67
C ALA A 540 -16.92 -42.52 8.67
#